data_AF-A0A537STS9-F1
#
_entry.id   AF-A0A537STS9-F1
#
_cell.length_a   1.000
_cell.length_b   1.000
_cell.length_c   1.000
_cell.angle_alpha   90.00
_cell.angle_beta   90.00
_cell.angle_gamma   90.00
#
_symmetry.space_group_name_H-M   'P 1'
#
loop_
_entity.id
_entity.type
_entity.pdbx_description
1 polymer ?
#
loop_
_entity_poly.entity_id
_entity_poly.type
_entity_poly.pdbx_seq_one_letter_code
_entity_poly.pdbx_strand_id
1 'polypeptide(L)'
;MLRIPEFRSCLLLVDVAQIGAPFDDETSPVNPQARPKRRGRWLWTTALRLWAAASVCLALGGAMAAENIPEVCLEADLRLTTRIEAHGEAEDVAPDVLAQAFFTVLEARRACNQGHVETAMKLYDSIPLGPVMSEIAD
;
A
#
# COMPACT_ATOMS: atom_id res chain seq x y z
N MET A 1 8.12 23.76 -14.02
CA MET A 1 8.07 22.54 -14.87
C MET A 1 8.29 21.33 -13.96
N LEU A 2 7.21 20.73 -13.45
CA LEU A 2 7.25 19.53 -12.61
C LEU A 2 7.00 18.29 -13.49
N ARG A 3 7.94 17.33 -13.48
CA ARG A 3 7.80 16.04 -14.15
C ARG A 3 6.92 15.12 -13.29
N ILE A 4 5.73 14.82 -13.79
CA ILE A 4 4.84 13.78 -13.28
C ILE A 4 5.44 12.42 -13.67
N PRO A 5 5.64 11.46 -12.75
CA PRO A 5 5.92 10.09 -13.14
C PRO A 5 4.61 9.42 -13.59
N GLU A 6 4.59 9.01 -14.86
CA GLU A 6 3.55 8.21 -15.50
C GLU A 6 3.32 6.89 -14.74
N PHE A 7 2.10 6.69 -14.23
CA PHE A 7 1.63 5.40 -13.76
C PHE A 7 1.44 4.47 -14.97
N ARG A 8 2.50 3.75 -15.35
CA ARG A 8 2.39 2.61 -16.26
C ARG A 8 1.69 1.47 -15.53
N SER A 9 0.38 1.42 -15.73
CA SER A 9 -0.51 0.30 -15.47
C SER A 9 0.06 -0.99 -16.09
N CYS A 10 0.62 -1.88 -15.27
CA CYS A 10 0.93 -3.25 -15.66
C CYS A 10 -0.35 -4.09 -15.58
N LEU A 11 -1.29 -3.81 -16.50
CA LEU A 11 -2.26 -4.79 -16.94
C LEU A 11 -1.48 -5.92 -17.63
N LEU A 12 -1.17 -6.98 -16.88
CA LEU A 12 -0.70 -8.23 -17.49
C LEU A 12 -1.91 -8.92 -18.13
N LEU A 13 -2.05 -8.66 -19.43
CA LEU A 13 -2.69 -9.50 -20.43
C LEU A 13 -2.27 -10.96 -20.20
N VAL A 14 -3.26 -11.81 -19.91
CA VAL A 14 -3.14 -13.26 -20.01
C VAL A 14 -3.22 -13.60 -21.49
N ASP A 15 -2.05 -13.70 -22.15
CA ASP A 15 -1.98 -14.22 -23.52
C ASP A 15 -2.13 -15.74 -23.50
N VAL A 16 -3.34 -16.19 -23.84
CA VAL A 16 -3.64 -17.54 -24.30
C VAL A 16 -3.26 -17.62 -25.78
N ALA A 17 -2.04 -18.07 -26.08
CA ALA A 17 -1.63 -18.54 -27.40
C ALA A 17 -1.32 -20.04 -27.25
N GLN A 18 -2.26 -20.95 -27.50
CA GLN A 18 -2.77 -21.41 -28.79
C GLN A 18 -1.72 -22.09 -29.68
N ILE A 19 -1.73 -23.42 -29.57
CA ILE A 19 -1.76 -24.42 -30.66
C ILE A 19 -0.80 -24.16 -31.84
N GLY A 20 0.31 -24.91 -31.83
CA GLY A 20 1.13 -25.14 -33.01
C GLY A 20 1.74 -26.54 -32.94
N ALA A 21 1.17 -27.48 -33.69
CA ALA A 21 1.81 -28.74 -34.04
C ALA A 21 1.73 -28.90 -35.56
N PRO A 22 2.82 -29.25 -36.24
CA PRO A 22 2.76 -29.93 -37.53
C PRO A 22 3.34 -31.35 -37.46
N PHE A 23 2.63 -32.25 -38.14
CA PHE A 23 3.05 -33.57 -38.65
C PHE A 23 4.30 -33.40 -39.57
N ASP A 24 5.19 -34.39 -39.75
CA ASP A 24 5.04 -35.68 -40.45
C ASP A 24 6.06 -36.72 -39.91
N ASP A 25 5.65 -37.98 -39.69
CA ASP A 25 5.88 -39.17 -40.55
C ASP A 25 7.35 -39.65 -40.63
N GLU A 26 7.65 -40.80 -40.03
CA GLU A 26 8.43 -41.88 -40.66
C GLU A 26 8.43 -43.13 -39.77
N THR A 27 7.81 -44.21 -40.28
CA THR A 27 7.85 -45.56 -39.72
C THR A 27 9.12 -46.31 -40.13
N SER A 28 9.90 -46.81 -39.17
CA SER A 28 10.58 -48.11 -39.31
C SER A 28 11.07 -48.71 -37.98
N PRO A 29 11.23 -50.05 -37.90
CA PRO A 29 11.07 -50.81 -36.67
C PRO A 29 12.42 -51.28 -36.11
N VAL A 30 12.71 -50.99 -34.84
CA VAL A 30 13.84 -51.64 -34.13
C VAL A 30 13.50 -51.88 -32.65
N ASN A 31 13.27 -53.15 -32.37
CA ASN A 31 13.78 -53.93 -31.23
C ASN A 31 13.41 -53.51 -29.78
N PRO A 32 12.61 -54.33 -29.06
CA PRO A 32 12.40 -54.16 -27.64
C PRO A 32 13.57 -54.82 -26.90
N GLN A 33 14.32 -54.06 -26.10
CA GLN A 33 14.99 -54.54 -24.87
C GLN A 33 15.90 -53.43 -24.32
N ALA A 34 15.46 -52.79 -23.24
CA ALA A 34 16.19 -52.78 -21.99
C ALA A 34 15.51 -51.79 -21.04
N ARG A 35 14.86 -52.33 -20.01
CA ARG A 35 14.59 -51.57 -18.78
C ARG A 35 15.92 -51.44 -18.01
N PRO A 36 16.37 -50.23 -17.70
CA PRO A 36 17.08 -50.01 -16.46
C PRO A 36 16.21 -49.26 -15.45
N LYS A 37 16.04 -49.94 -14.34
CA LYS A 37 15.44 -49.57 -13.06
C LYS A 37 16.15 -48.33 -12.46
N ARG A 38 15.62 -47.12 -12.69
CA ARG A 38 15.98 -45.89 -11.94
C ARG A 38 14.78 -44.96 -11.71
N ARG A 39 13.72 -45.49 -11.09
CA ARG A 39 12.63 -44.67 -10.50
C ARG A 39 13.01 -44.36 -9.06
N GLY A 40 13.54 -43.17 -8.79
CA GLY A 40 13.87 -42.79 -7.40
C GLY A 40 14.70 -41.52 -7.23
N ARG A 41 15.13 -40.86 -8.32
CA ARG A 41 15.98 -39.66 -8.25
C ARG A 41 15.42 -38.45 -8.99
N TRP A 42 14.14 -38.48 -9.38
CA TRP A 42 13.47 -37.42 -10.15
C TRP A 42 12.20 -36.90 -9.46
N LEU A 43 12.11 -37.07 -8.14
CA LEU A 43 11.05 -36.45 -7.32
C LEU A 43 11.61 -35.42 -6.34
N TRP A 44 12.94 -35.26 -6.27
CA TRP A 44 13.58 -34.31 -5.37
C TRP A 44 13.82 -32.94 -6.03
N THR A 45 13.86 -32.88 -7.36
CA THR A 45 14.16 -31.64 -8.10
C THR A 45 12.95 -30.72 -8.28
N THR A 46 11.72 -31.25 -8.22
CA THR A 46 10.51 -30.43 -8.34
C THR A 46 10.10 -29.75 -7.04
N ALA A 47 10.38 -30.37 -5.88
CA ALA A 47 10.10 -29.76 -4.58
C ALA A 47 10.98 -28.53 -4.28
N LEU A 48 12.25 -28.55 -4.69
CA LEU A 48 13.18 -27.44 -4.48
C LEU A 48 12.87 -26.19 -5.32
N ARG A 49 12.20 -26.33 -6.48
CA ARG A 49 11.86 -25.18 -7.34
C ARG A 49 10.61 -24.43 -6.89
N LEU A 50 9.70 -25.07 -6.14
CA LEU A 50 8.54 -24.37 -5.56
C LEU A 50 8.92 -23.47 -4.37
N TRP A 51 9.98 -23.81 -3.62
CA TRP A 51 10.40 -23.01 -2.47
C TRP A 51 11.13 -21.71 -2.88
N ALA A 52 11.82 -21.70 -4.03
CA ALA A 52 12.52 -20.51 -4.51
C ALA A 52 11.58 -19.43 -5.08
N ALA A 53 10.38 -19.79 -5.58
CA ALA A 53 9.44 -18.83 -6.15
C ALA A 53 8.63 -18.05 -5.09
N ALA A 54 8.50 -18.58 -3.87
CA ALA A 54 7.76 -17.91 -2.79
C ALA A 54 8.55 -16.80 -2.08
N SER A 55 9.89 -16.75 -2.24
CA SER A 55 10.76 -15.82 -1.51
C SER A 55 10.86 -14.42 -2.15
N VAL A 56 10.48 -14.27 -3.43
CA VAL A 56 10.71 -13.01 -4.18
C VAL A 56 9.71 -11.91 -3.79
N CYS A 57 8.57 -12.24 -3.17
CA CYS A 57 7.54 -11.23 -2.84
C CYS A 57 7.84 -10.39 -1.59
N LEU A 58 8.84 -10.75 -0.77
CA LEU A 58 9.12 -10.05 0.49
C LEU A 58 10.14 -8.90 0.38
N ALA A 59 10.83 -8.75 -0.77
CA ALA A 59 11.89 -7.75 -0.93
C ALA A 59 11.41 -6.39 -1.48
N LEU A 60 10.14 -6.25 -1.87
CA LEU A 60 9.55 -4.97 -2.32
C LEU A 60 8.63 -4.32 -1.28
N GLY A 61 8.54 -4.87 -0.07
CA GLY A 61 8.07 -4.11 1.09
C GLY A 61 9.19 -3.15 1.46
N GLY A 62 9.31 -2.02 0.74
CA GLY A 62 10.26 -0.98 1.08
C GLY A 62 10.19 -0.72 2.58
N ALA A 63 11.33 -0.80 3.26
CA ALA A 63 11.44 -0.31 4.61
C ALA A 63 10.97 1.15 4.56
N MET A 64 9.73 1.40 4.98
CA MET A 64 9.26 2.74 5.28
C MET A 64 10.19 3.18 6.39
N ALA A 65 11.27 3.89 6.05
CA ALA A 65 12.08 4.55 7.03
C ALA A 65 11.09 5.35 7.88
N ALA A 66 11.10 5.14 9.19
CA ALA A 66 10.25 5.92 10.09
C ALA A 66 10.53 7.39 9.80
N GLU A 67 9.60 8.05 9.11
CA GLU A 67 9.72 9.47 8.85
C GLU A 67 9.72 10.13 10.23
N ASN A 68 10.78 10.86 10.54
CA ASN A 68 10.89 11.56 11.81
C ASN A 68 9.93 12.76 11.76
N ILE A 69 8.67 12.52 12.10
CA ILE A 69 7.65 13.57 12.18
C ILE A 69 8.02 14.48 13.36
N PRO A 70 8.15 15.81 13.14
CA PRO A 70 8.45 16.75 14.22
C PRO A 70 7.40 16.66 15.33
N GLU A 71 7.85 16.67 16.60
CA GLU A 71 6.97 16.54 17.78
C GLU A 71 5.81 17.54 17.78
N VAL A 72 6.08 18.79 17.37
CA VAL A 72 5.06 19.84 17.24
C VAL A 72 3.92 19.48 16.28
N CYS A 73 4.22 18.74 15.21
CA CYS A 73 3.19 18.26 14.29
C CYS A 73 2.32 17.19 14.96
N LEU A 74 2.93 16.25 15.69
CA LEU A 74 2.20 15.19 16.38
C LEU A 74 1.28 15.74 17.46
N GLU A 75 1.75 16.70 18.26
CA GLU A 75 0.96 17.34 19.31
C GLU A 75 -0.25 18.10 18.72
N ALA A 76 -0.03 18.92 17.69
CA ALA A 76 -1.10 19.67 17.03
C ALA A 76 -2.14 18.73 16.40
N ASP A 77 -1.68 17.65 15.76
CA ASP A 77 -2.52 16.66 15.13
C ASP A 77 -3.45 15.94 16.11
N LEU A 78 -2.88 15.46 17.22
CA LEU A 78 -3.64 14.80 18.29
C LEU A 78 -4.65 15.78 18.88
N ARG A 79 -4.22 16.99 19.23
CA ARG A 79 -5.08 18.02 19.80
C ARG A 79 -6.29 18.32 18.92
N LEU A 80 -6.09 18.51 17.61
CA LEU A 80 -7.18 18.86 16.69
C LEU A 80 -8.07 17.67 16.38
N THR A 81 -7.53 16.46 16.25
CA THR A 81 -8.34 15.25 16.04
C THR A 81 -9.26 15.01 17.23
N THR A 82 -8.74 15.09 18.45
CA THR A 82 -9.55 14.98 19.68
C THR A 82 -10.61 16.07 19.77
N ARG A 83 -10.31 17.31 19.34
CA ARG A 83 -11.29 18.39 19.33
C ARG A 83 -12.41 18.15 18.29
N ILE A 84 -12.07 17.64 17.12
CA ILE A 84 -13.06 17.27 16.09
C ILE A 84 -13.98 16.17 16.62
N GLU A 85 -13.42 15.14 17.27
CA GLU A 85 -14.19 14.06 17.89
C GLU A 85 -15.11 14.59 18.98
N ALA A 86 -14.62 15.47 19.85
CA ALA A 86 -15.41 16.03 20.95
C ALA A 86 -16.59 16.90 20.45
N HIS A 87 -16.38 17.72 19.41
CA HIS A 87 -17.48 18.44 18.76
C HIS A 87 -18.44 17.52 18.00
N GLY A 88 -17.93 16.43 17.44
CA GLY A 88 -18.75 15.39 16.80
C GLY A 88 -19.65 14.67 17.79
N GLU A 89 -19.15 14.40 19.00
CA GLU A 89 -19.92 13.78 20.09
C GLU A 89 -20.92 14.78 20.72
N ALA A 90 -20.54 16.04 20.88
CA ALA A 90 -21.41 17.08 21.41
C ALA A 90 -22.50 17.54 20.42
N GLU A 91 -22.33 17.22 19.12
CA GLU A 91 -23.17 17.70 18.03
C GLU A 91 -23.37 19.24 18.03
N ASP A 92 -22.38 19.97 18.54
CA ASP A 92 -22.43 21.42 18.76
C ASP A 92 -21.84 22.24 17.58
N VAL A 93 -21.30 21.56 16.58
CA VAL A 93 -20.77 22.13 15.33
C VAL A 93 -21.44 21.48 14.13
N ALA A 94 -21.68 22.24 13.08
CA ALA A 94 -22.30 21.74 11.85
C ALA A 94 -21.43 20.63 11.19
N PRO A 95 -22.02 19.53 10.69
CA PRO A 95 -21.26 18.40 10.14
C PRO A 95 -20.33 18.76 8.97
N ASP A 96 -20.70 19.73 8.14
CA ASP A 96 -19.88 20.24 7.03
C ASP A 96 -18.64 20.97 7.52
N VAL A 97 -18.74 21.72 8.63
CA VAL A 97 -17.60 22.37 9.29
C VAL A 97 -16.65 21.33 9.88
N LEU A 98 -17.16 20.27 10.52
CA LEU A 98 -16.33 19.17 11.04
C LEU A 98 -15.62 18.41 9.91
N ALA A 99 -16.33 18.13 8.81
CA ALA A 99 -15.74 17.50 7.64
C ALA A 99 -14.62 18.36 7.04
N GLN A 100 -14.86 19.67 6.89
CA GLN A 100 -13.84 20.60 6.40
C GLN A 100 -12.61 20.64 7.33
N ALA A 101 -12.82 20.73 8.65
CA ALA A 101 -11.74 20.70 9.64
C ALA A 101 -10.89 19.42 9.51
N PHE A 102 -11.55 18.26 9.37
CA PHE A 102 -10.85 16.99 9.19
C PHE A 102 -10.01 16.95 7.90
N PHE A 103 -10.54 17.45 6.78
CA PHE A 103 -9.75 17.54 5.54
C PHE A 103 -8.55 18.48 5.67
N THR A 104 -8.69 19.59 6.40
CA THR A 104 -7.57 20.50 6.70
C THR A 104 -6.50 19.80 7.56
N VAL A 105 -6.88 18.97 8.54
CA VAL A 105 -5.93 18.13 9.30
C VAL A 105 -5.15 17.19 8.38
N LEU A 106 -5.80 16.55 7.41
CA LEU A 106 -5.12 15.67 6.45
C LEU A 106 -4.12 16.42 5.56
N GLU A 107 -4.44 17.65 5.16
CA GLU A 107 -3.51 18.49 4.42
C GLU A 107 -2.30 18.90 5.27
N ALA A 108 -2.54 19.26 6.54
CA ALA A 108 -1.49 19.58 7.49
C ALA A 108 -0.57 18.37 7.76
N ARG A 109 -1.13 17.17 7.96
CA ARG A 109 -0.35 15.91 8.07
C ARG A 109 0.55 15.70 6.86
N ARG A 110 0.02 15.92 5.65
CA ARG A 110 0.80 15.82 4.42
C ARG A 110 1.97 16.83 4.41
N ALA A 111 1.74 18.07 4.84
CA ALA A 111 2.79 19.07 4.95
C ALA A 111 3.85 18.68 6.01
N CYS A 112 3.44 18.15 7.16
CA CYS A 112 4.35 17.64 8.19
C CYS A 112 5.23 16.49 7.67
N ASN A 113 4.65 15.52 6.97
CA ASN A 113 5.41 14.39 6.39
C ASN A 113 6.41 14.86 5.32
N GLN A 114 6.15 16.00 4.67
CA GLN A 114 7.07 16.63 3.72
C GLN A 114 8.13 17.52 4.38
N GLY A 115 8.13 17.65 5.71
CA GLY A 115 9.01 18.56 6.45
C GLY A 115 8.59 20.04 6.40
N HIS A 116 7.43 20.36 5.82
CA HIS A 116 6.89 21.72 5.73
C HIS A 116 6.15 22.12 7.01
N VAL A 117 6.84 22.11 8.15
CA VAL A 117 6.25 22.32 9.48
C VAL A 117 5.51 23.65 9.58
N GLU A 118 6.10 24.75 9.12
CA GLU A 118 5.47 26.09 9.19
C GLU A 118 4.15 26.13 8.41
N THR A 119 4.13 25.52 7.22
CA THR A 119 2.91 25.40 6.41
C THR A 119 1.85 24.56 7.12
N ALA A 120 2.26 23.44 7.72
CA ALA A 120 1.35 22.59 8.49
C ALA A 120 0.73 23.33 9.68
N MET A 121 1.52 24.12 10.41
CA MET A 121 1.02 24.89 11.55
C MET A 121 0.00 25.94 11.10
N LYS A 122 0.25 26.63 9.98
CA LYS A 122 -0.74 27.57 9.40
C LYS A 122 -2.05 26.87 9.02
N LEU A 123 -1.98 25.64 8.51
CA LEU A 123 -3.18 24.86 8.21
C LEU A 123 -3.93 24.47 9.50
N TYR A 124 -3.23 24.00 10.53
CA TYR A 124 -3.84 23.72 11.82
C TYR A 124 -4.48 24.96 12.46
N ASP A 125 -3.81 26.11 12.44
CA ASP A 125 -4.32 27.38 12.98
C ASP A 125 -5.53 27.92 12.22
N SER A 126 -5.71 27.51 10.96
CA SER A 126 -6.84 27.95 10.13
C SER A 126 -8.17 27.25 10.46
N ILE A 127 -8.14 26.20 11.29
CA ILE A 127 -9.33 25.42 11.64
C ILE A 127 -10.16 26.17 12.69
N PRO A 128 -11.42 26.55 12.38
CA PRO A 128 -12.22 27.44 13.25
C PRO A 128 -12.97 26.64 14.35
N LEU A 129 -12.27 25.77 15.07
CA LEU A 129 -12.87 24.99 16.17
C LEU A 129 -12.47 25.58 17.52
N GLY A 130 -13.46 26.04 18.28
CA GLY A 130 -13.30 26.56 19.65
C GLY A 130 -13.16 25.44 20.69
N PRO A 131 -13.19 25.78 21.99
CA PRO A 131 -13.45 24.81 23.05
C PRO A 131 -14.88 24.23 22.94
N VAL A 132 -15.08 22.99 23.39
CA VAL A 132 -16.41 22.37 23.46
C VAL A 132 -17.17 22.98 24.65
N MET A 133 -18.45 23.33 24.47
CA MET A 133 -19.24 24.06 25.48
C MET A 133 -19.65 23.22 26.71
N SER A 134 -19.33 21.93 26.76
CA SER A 134 -19.72 21.01 27.84
C SER A 134 -18.96 21.22 29.17
N GLU A 135 -17.91 22.05 29.18
CA GLU A 135 -17.02 22.22 30.35
C GLU A 135 -17.43 23.35 31.33
N ILE A 136 -18.60 23.99 31.17
CA ILE A 136 -19.04 25.15 31.98
C ILE A 136 -20.29 24.85 32.82
N ALA A 137 -20.49 23.60 33.24
CA ALA A 137 -21.61 23.20 34.09
C ALA A 137 -21.15 22.57 35.42
N ASP A 138 -20.25 23.25 36.13
CA ASP A 138 -19.90 22.97 37.54
C ASP A 138 -19.86 24.27 38.37
#